data_AF-A0AAX3I856-F1
#
_entry.id   AF-A0AAX3I856-F1
#
_cell.length_a   1.000
_cell.length_b   1.000
_cell.length_c   1.000
_cell.angle_alpha   90.00
_cell.angle_beta   90.00
_cell.angle_gamma   90.00
#
_symmetry.space_group_name_H-M   'P 1'
#
loop_
_entity.id
_entity.type
_entity.pdbx_description
1 polymer ?
#
loop_
_entity_poly.entity_id
_entity_poly.type
_entity_poly.pdbx_seq_one_letter_code
_entity_poly.pdbx_strand_id
1 'polypeptide(L)'
;MDLQSLPDFADPETIGEPYAAFAYLRHHHPLFWSQHYKAWLLTRFDDVSAAQADARRYSSNRMRELVNAQVPAHQRAALEPFIEKASRWMYAQDGKAHEAGRKVLGKTFTPRAIDALADDIEQIVDDLLARLSPQPELMTELFNKIPALILARMFGIPAQEALKVRRWTDAIIVFMVGSTDPAFGPREALQAMEEMYEYFSRLVDERRQSPGDDLVSQVIAAGEQAMMTKDDFLAQLAFILVAATTTSADQLGIILFYLLTHPQALAELKANPGLIPNAIEEALRICPAGQLSHRVVTEDVTLHGQTLHKGDLVYLVRAAANRDPRHFNDPDRFDIHRQQHDHLAFGRGPHFCMGTLLFKLEAKIAFTRLLQRFPDVRLIDEQQPAWRTNSLQFRGLSHIHVALQPAGAAITRCFSAAPWEKNGGYCRALRAGNLIVTSGTVAFDEQGNPYAPGDVYRQTRRCLEIIETALKQLGVDRTLVVATRMYTTDVAWWPQIAKAHQEFFSHCPPTTMLLGVNQLIAPAYLIEIEAQAWTGQ
;
A
#
# COMPACT_ATOMS: atom_id res chain seq x y z
N MET A 1 8.26 31.03 -4.85
CA MET A 1 8.96 31.17 -6.14
C MET A 1 8.44 32.41 -6.83
N ASP A 2 9.31 33.39 -7.10
CA ASP A 2 8.99 34.48 -8.00
C ASP A 2 8.76 33.86 -9.39
N LEU A 3 7.55 33.99 -9.95
CA LEU A 3 7.13 33.33 -11.21
C LEU A 3 7.87 33.86 -12.45
N GLN A 4 8.92 34.68 -12.26
CA GLN A 4 9.67 35.36 -13.30
C GLN A 4 11.09 34.80 -13.52
N SER A 5 11.62 33.96 -12.61
CA SER A 5 12.95 33.35 -12.78
C SER A 5 12.87 31.95 -13.36
N LEU A 6 13.78 31.61 -14.28
CA LEU A 6 13.94 30.24 -14.80
C LEU A 6 14.15 29.25 -13.63
N PRO A 7 13.50 28.07 -13.65
CA PRO A 7 13.69 27.08 -12.60
C PRO A 7 15.13 26.59 -12.48
N ASP A 8 15.63 26.47 -11.26
CA ASP A 8 16.95 25.90 -10.96
C ASP A 8 16.82 24.46 -10.47
N PHE A 9 17.16 23.50 -11.34
CA PHE A 9 17.13 22.09 -10.98
C PHE A 9 18.38 21.62 -10.21
N ALA A 10 19.31 22.52 -9.85
CA ALA A 10 20.36 22.22 -8.87
C ALA A 10 19.90 22.50 -7.42
N ASP A 11 18.82 23.26 -7.24
CA ASP A 11 18.24 23.57 -5.94
C ASP A 11 17.42 22.37 -5.39
N PRO A 12 17.78 21.82 -4.21
CA PRO A 12 17.03 20.72 -3.59
C PRO A 12 15.57 21.04 -3.29
N GLU A 13 15.19 22.30 -3.05
CA GLU A 13 13.78 22.67 -2.84
C GLU A 13 12.98 22.53 -4.13
N THR A 14 13.56 22.96 -5.26
CA THR A 14 12.98 22.76 -6.59
C THR A 14 12.85 21.29 -6.95
N ILE A 15 13.84 20.44 -6.63
CA ILE A 15 13.75 18.98 -6.83
C ILE A 15 12.68 18.38 -5.90
N GLY A 16 12.61 18.84 -4.65
CA GLY A 16 11.67 18.39 -3.65
C GLY A 16 10.21 18.75 -3.96
N GLU A 17 9.97 19.87 -4.63
CA GLU A 17 8.62 20.31 -5.04
C GLU A 17 8.63 20.88 -6.48
N PRO A 18 8.71 20.01 -7.51
CA PRO A 18 9.02 20.42 -8.87
C PRO A 18 7.80 20.90 -9.67
N TYR A 19 6.58 20.78 -9.14
CA TYR A 19 5.37 20.99 -9.94
C TYR A 19 5.18 22.45 -10.39
N ALA A 20 5.61 23.42 -9.57
CA ALA A 20 5.62 24.83 -9.96
C ALA A 20 6.62 25.08 -11.12
N ALA A 21 7.83 24.53 -11.02
CA ALA A 21 8.82 24.57 -12.08
C ALA A 21 8.31 23.90 -13.37
N PHE A 22 7.68 22.74 -13.25
CA PHE A 22 7.08 22.04 -14.37
C PHE A 22 5.95 22.83 -15.04
N ALA A 23 5.09 23.50 -14.26
CA ALA A 23 4.03 24.35 -14.79
C ALA A 23 4.62 25.54 -15.59
N TYR A 24 5.65 26.19 -15.05
CA TYR A 24 6.37 27.26 -15.73
C TYR A 24 6.97 26.77 -17.06
N LEU A 25 7.68 25.64 -17.06
CA LEU A 25 8.25 25.06 -18.29
C LEU A 25 7.17 24.71 -19.32
N ARG A 26 6.07 24.05 -18.93
CA ARG A 26 4.97 23.74 -19.86
C ARG A 26 4.43 24.98 -20.58
N HIS A 27 4.37 26.11 -19.89
CA HIS A 27 3.85 27.36 -20.45
C HIS A 27 4.89 28.07 -21.31
N HIS A 28 6.10 28.31 -20.79
CA HIS A 28 7.08 29.21 -21.38
C HIS A 28 8.19 28.49 -22.17
N HIS A 29 8.62 27.30 -21.73
CA HIS A 29 9.76 26.56 -22.28
C HIS A 29 9.46 25.05 -22.36
N PRO A 30 8.53 24.62 -23.24
CA PRO A 30 8.06 23.24 -23.27
C PRO A 30 9.17 22.21 -23.59
N LEU A 31 10.20 22.68 -24.31
CA LEU A 31 11.49 22.04 -24.47
C LEU A 31 12.55 22.95 -23.83
N PHE A 32 13.24 22.47 -22.79
CA PHE A 32 14.15 23.29 -21.98
C PHE A 32 15.49 22.59 -21.77
N TRP A 33 16.62 23.26 -22.02
CA TRP A 33 17.94 22.73 -21.70
C TRP A 33 18.28 22.93 -20.22
N SER A 34 18.43 21.85 -19.46
CA SER A 34 18.90 21.89 -18.08
C SER A 34 20.42 21.79 -18.01
N GLN A 35 21.08 22.82 -17.49
CA GLN A 35 22.53 22.80 -17.26
C GLN A 35 22.94 21.77 -16.20
N HIS A 36 22.11 21.59 -15.17
CA HIS A 36 22.35 20.62 -14.11
C HIS A 36 22.32 19.18 -14.65
N TYR A 37 21.29 18.83 -15.44
CA TYR A 37 21.17 17.48 -16.00
C TYR A 37 21.97 17.27 -17.28
N LYS A 38 22.45 18.34 -17.93
CA LYS A 38 23.04 18.34 -19.28
C LYS A 38 22.16 17.59 -20.27
N ALA A 39 20.87 17.89 -20.20
CA ALA A 39 19.82 17.22 -20.96
C ALA A 39 18.67 18.18 -21.23
N TRP A 40 17.95 17.90 -22.31
CA TRP A 40 16.67 18.53 -22.61
C TRP A 40 15.56 18.00 -21.70
N LEU A 41 14.69 18.86 -21.18
CA LEU A 41 13.47 18.50 -20.46
C LEU A 41 12.27 18.76 -21.38
N LEU A 42 11.46 17.72 -21.61
CA LEU A 42 10.23 17.80 -22.40
C LEU A 42 9.03 17.63 -21.47
N THR A 43 8.11 18.60 -21.45
CA THR A 43 7.15 18.74 -20.33
C THR A 43 5.67 18.73 -20.71
N ARG A 44 5.29 18.98 -21.98
CA ARG A 44 3.88 18.94 -22.41
C ARG A 44 3.42 17.52 -22.71
N PHE A 45 2.13 17.25 -22.50
CA PHE A 45 1.57 15.90 -22.63
C PHE A 45 1.79 15.29 -24.01
N ASP A 46 1.37 16.00 -25.07
CA ASP A 46 1.46 15.50 -26.45
C ASP A 46 2.90 15.23 -26.88
N ASP A 47 3.83 16.12 -26.49
CA ASP A 47 5.25 15.99 -26.81
C ASP A 47 5.87 14.76 -26.14
N VAL A 48 5.61 14.58 -24.84
CA VAL A 48 6.09 13.43 -24.05
C VAL A 48 5.48 12.13 -24.56
N SER A 49 4.17 12.12 -24.81
CA SER A 49 3.43 10.96 -25.34
C SER A 49 3.95 10.52 -26.71
N ALA A 50 4.17 11.48 -27.62
CA ALA A 50 4.71 11.23 -28.95
C ALA A 50 6.16 10.73 -28.89
N ALA A 51 7.01 11.35 -28.06
CA ALA A 51 8.39 10.92 -27.89
C ALA A 51 8.50 9.51 -27.30
N GLN A 52 7.62 9.14 -26.37
CA GLN A 52 7.57 7.78 -25.81
C GLN A 52 7.14 6.74 -26.86
N ALA A 53 6.26 7.12 -27.79
CA ALA A 53 5.81 6.25 -28.87
C ALA A 53 6.86 6.07 -29.99
N ASP A 54 7.80 7.01 -30.13
CA ASP A 54 8.79 7.04 -31.21
C ASP A 54 10.18 6.57 -30.75
N ALA A 55 10.31 5.26 -30.55
CA ALA A 55 11.59 4.63 -30.19
C ALA A 55 12.66 4.72 -31.29
N ARG A 56 12.29 5.14 -32.51
CA ARG A 56 13.27 5.35 -33.60
C ARG A 56 14.08 6.61 -33.36
N ARG A 57 13.40 7.73 -33.08
CA ARG A 57 14.06 9.03 -32.81
C ARG A 57 14.53 9.17 -31.38
N TYR A 58 13.85 8.53 -30.45
CA TYR A 58 14.13 8.61 -29.02
C TYR A 58 14.53 7.23 -28.50
N SER A 59 15.83 6.95 -28.56
CA SER A 59 16.43 5.66 -28.21
C SER A 59 16.49 5.46 -26.70
N SER A 60 16.24 4.21 -26.27
CA SER A 60 16.42 3.77 -24.89
C SER A 60 17.86 3.36 -24.58
N ASN A 61 18.71 3.10 -25.59
CA ASN A 61 20.13 2.84 -25.38
C ASN A 61 20.89 4.12 -25.00
N ARG A 62 20.98 4.39 -23.69
CA ARG A 62 21.37 5.70 -23.14
C ARG A 62 22.23 5.66 -21.87
N MET A 63 22.61 4.47 -21.40
CA MET A 63 23.28 4.33 -20.11
C MET A 63 24.64 5.05 -20.08
N ARG A 64 25.37 5.00 -21.20
CA ARG A 64 26.66 5.69 -21.33
C ARG A 64 26.50 7.20 -21.27
N GLU A 65 25.49 7.73 -21.96
CA GLU A 65 25.18 9.15 -22.06
C GLU A 65 24.76 9.70 -20.70
N LEU A 66 23.93 8.96 -19.95
CA LEU A 66 23.55 9.31 -18.58
C LEU A 66 24.78 9.41 -17.65
N VAL A 67 25.66 8.41 -17.69
CA VAL A 67 26.91 8.44 -16.91
C VAL A 67 27.80 9.61 -17.37
N ASN A 68 27.95 9.83 -18.67
CA ASN A 68 28.76 10.94 -19.19
C ASN A 68 28.24 12.32 -18.74
N ALA A 69 26.92 12.48 -18.66
CA ALA A 69 26.29 13.74 -18.24
C ALA A 69 26.58 14.06 -16.77
N GLN A 70 26.49 13.05 -15.89
CA GLN A 70 26.51 13.23 -14.44
C GLN A 70 27.89 12.96 -13.80
N VAL A 71 28.76 12.17 -14.44
CA VAL A 71 30.03 11.73 -13.86
C VAL A 71 31.24 12.43 -14.53
N PRO A 72 32.19 12.98 -13.75
CA PRO A 72 33.42 13.57 -14.28
C PRO A 72 34.25 12.57 -15.10
N ALA A 73 34.88 13.04 -16.19
CA ALA A 73 35.59 12.19 -17.14
C ALA A 73 36.61 11.23 -16.52
N HIS A 74 37.36 11.70 -15.51
CA HIS A 74 38.40 10.90 -14.83
C HIS A 74 37.84 9.73 -13.99
N GLN A 75 36.53 9.70 -13.70
CA GLN A 75 35.87 8.64 -12.91
C GLN A 75 35.07 7.66 -13.77
N ARG A 76 34.83 7.98 -15.05
CA ARG A 76 33.93 7.20 -15.93
C ARG A 76 34.44 5.79 -16.22
N ALA A 77 35.76 5.60 -16.31
CA ALA A 77 36.34 4.29 -16.59
C ALA A 77 35.98 3.24 -15.52
N ALA A 78 35.86 3.65 -14.25
CA ALA A 78 35.46 2.76 -13.17
C ALA A 78 34.00 2.28 -13.28
N LEU A 79 33.18 2.98 -14.06
CA LEU A 79 31.76 2.67 -14.26
C LEU A 79 31.48 1.84 -15.51
N GLU A 80 32.51 1.49 -16.30
CA GLU A 80 32.33 0.70 -17.50
C GLU A 80 31.63 -0.67 -17.24
N PRO A 81 31.97 -1.42 -16.16
CA PRO A 81 31.26 -2.66 -15.84
C PRO A 81 29.77 -2.44 -15.52
N PHE A 82 29.45 -1.30 -14.89
CA PHE A 82 28.07 -0.91 -14.61
C PHE A 82 27.32 -0.61 -15.91
N ILE A 83 27.93 0.21 -16.78
CA ILE A 83 27.35 0.59 -18.09
C ILE A 83 27.10 -0.65 -18.92
N GLU A 84 28.05 -1.58 -19.00
CA GLU A 84 27.90 -2.82 -19.77
C GLU A 84 26.70 -3.64 -19.27
N LYS A 85 26.64 -3.93 -17.97
CA LYS A 85 25.56 -4.73 -17.37
C LYS A 85 24.20 -4.04 -17.51
N ALA A 86 24.11 -2.75 -17.20
CA ALA A 86 22.86 -2.00 -17.26
C ALA A 86 22.36 -1.80 -18.70
N SER A 87 23.26 -1.71 -19.69
CA SER A 87 22.89 -1.63 -21.11
C SER A 87 22.29 -2.93 -21.66
N ARG A 88 22.47 -4.06 -20.96
CA ARG A 88 21.83 -5.34 -21.30
C ARG A 88 20.40 -5.45 -20.78
N TRP A 89 19.98 -4.56 -19.88
CA TRP A 89 18.61 -4.56 -19.39
C TRP A 89 17.65 -4.15 -20.50
N MET A 90 16.54 -4.85 -20.67
CA MET A 90 15.51 -4.49 -21.66
C MET A 90 15.11 -3.01 -21.60
N TYR A 91 15.11 -2.39 -20.42
CA TYR A 91 14.83 -0.96 -20.23
C TYR A 91 15.80 0.00 -20.96
N ALA A 92 17.02 -0.45 -21.24
CA ALA A 92 18.08 0.29 -21.90
C ALA A 92 18.39 -0.21 -23.32
N GLN A 93 17.48 -1.00 -23.92
CA GLN A 93 17.66 -1.58 -25.25
C GLN A 93 16.59 -1.08 -26.22
N ASP A 94 16.87 -1.18 -27.51
CA ASP A 94 15.95 -0.87 -28.60
C ASP A 94 15.80 -2.05 -29.57
N GLY A 95 14.81 -1.98 -30.45
CA GLY A 95 14.61 -2.92 -31.55
C GLY A 95 14.57 -4.39 -31.11
N LYS A 96 15.27 -5.26 -31.86
CA LYS A 96 15.22 -6.73 -31.66
C LYS A 96 15.67 -7.18 -30.27
N ALA A 97 16.67 -6.51 -29.68
CA ALA A 97 17.16 -6.86 -28.34
C ALA A 97 16.08 -6.60 -27.28
N HIS A 98 15.47 -5.40 -27.34
CA HIS A 98 14.33 -5.07 -26.50
C HIS A 98 13.14 -6.02 -26.71
N GLU A 99 12.78 -6.31 -27.96
CA GLU A 99 11.68 -7.24 -28.29
C GLU A 99 11.92 -8.64 -27.71
N ALA A 100 13.16 -9.14 -27.80
CA ALA A 100 13.54 -10.44 -27.25
C ALA A 100 13.40 -10.46 -25.72
N GLY A 101 13.99 -9.46 -25.02
CA GLY A 101 13.86 -9.33 -23.57
C GLY A 101 12.39 -9.22 -23.13
N ARG A 102 11.61 -8.39 -23.82
CA ARG A 102 10.19 -8.18 -23.53
C ARG A 102 9.37 -9.45 -23.73
N LYS A 103 9.65 -10.22 -24.77
CA LYS A 103 8.97 -11.48 -25.06
C LYS A 103 9.25 -12.54 -23.98
N VAL A 104 10.49 -12.63 -23.52
CA VAL A 104 10.89 -13.59 -22.48
C VAL A 104 10.19 -13.28 -21.15
N LEU A 105 10.20 -12.02 -20.74
CA LEU A 105 9.56 -11.61 -19.49
C LEU A 105 8.02 -11.60 -19.58
N GLY A 106 7.47 -11.32 -20.75
CA GLY A 106 6.03 -11.12 -20.95
C GLY A 106 5.15 -12.31 -20.58
N LYS A 107 5.68 -13.55 -20.60
CA LYS A 107 4.94 -14.75 -20.18
C LYS A 107 4.54 -14.71 -18.69
N THR A 108 5.37 -14.09 -17.86
CA THR A 108 5.16 -14.02 -16.41
C THR A 108 4.22 -12.88 -15.99
N PHE A 109 4.04 -11.87 -16.86
CA PHE A 109 3.18 -10.70 -16.60
C PHE A 109 1.88 -10.72 -17.41
N THR A 110 1.38 -11.91 -17.77
CA THR A 110 0.06 -12.04 -18.41
C THR A 110 -1.05 -11.82 -17.40
N PRO A 111 -2.27 -11.38 -17.81
CA PRO A 111 -3.39 -11.19 -16.89
C PRO A 111 -3.65 -12.42 -16.02
N ARG A 112 -3.69 -13.62 -16.61
CA ARG A 112 -3.89 -14.88 -15.89
C ARG A 112 -2.80 -15.16 -14.85
N ALA A 113 -1.53 -14.87 -15.16
CA ALA A 113 -0.42 -15.10 -14.24
C ALA A 113 -0.49 -14.10 -13.06
N ILE A 114 -0.87 -12.85 -13.32
CA ILE A 114 -1.04 -11.84 -12.28
C ILE A 114 -2.26 -12.15 -11.40
N ASP A 115 -3.39 -12.53 -11.98
CA ASP A 115 -4.60 -12.89 -11.21
C ASP A 115 -4.34 -14.07 -10.27
N ALA A 116 -3.49 -15.03 -10.67
CA ALA A 116 -3.09 -16.16 -9.84
C ALA A 116 -2.29 -15.76 -8.58
N LEU A 117 -1.75 -14.54 -8.52
CA LEU A 117 -1.03 -14.02 -7.35
C LEU A 117 -1.98 -13.39 -6.31
N ALA A 118 -3.27 -13.23 -6.60
CA ALA A 118 -4.19 -12.50 -5.73
C ALA A 118 -4.20 -13.04 -4.28
N ASP A 119 -4.36 -14.35 -4.10
CA ASP A 119 -4.40 -14.98 -2.78
C ASP A 119 -3.06 -14.82 -2.02
N ASP A 120 -1.93 -14.97 -2.71
CA ASP A 120 -0.60 -14.76 -2.13
C ASP A 120 -0.41 -13.30 -1.69
N ILE A 121 -0.85 -12.33 -2.51
CA ILE A 121 -0.78 -10.90 -2.19
C ILE A 121 -1.69 -10.56 -1.01
N GLU A 122 -2.91 -11.10 -0.97
CA GLU A 122 -3.84 -10.92 0.15
C GLU A 122 -3.23 -11.43 1.46
N GLN A 123 -2.66 -12.63 1.44
CA GLN A 123 -1.99 -13.21 2.61
C GLN A 123 -0.81 -12.35 3.07
N ILE A 124 0.06 -11.92 2.16
CA ILE A 124 1.20 -11.04 2.46
C ILE A 124 0.71 -9.74 3.13
N VAL A 125 -0.32 -9.11 2.56
CA VAL A 125 -0.86 -7.85 3.08
C VAL A 125 -1.49 -8.07 4.47
N ASP A 126 -2.31 -9.10 4.64
CA ASP A 126 -2.98 -9.40 5.91
C ASP A 126 -1.96 -9.72 7.03
N ASP A 127 -0.91 -10.48 6.72
CA ASP A 127 0.17 -10.79 7.68
C ASP A 127 0.95 -9.54 8.09
N LEU A 128 1.22 -8.64 7.15
CA LEU A 128 1.90 -7.37 7.45
C LEU A 128 1.01 -6.47 8.30
N LEU A 129 -0.27 -6.30 7.93
CA LEU A 129 -1.25 -5.50 8.66
C LEU A 129 -1.52 -6.04 10.08
N ALA A 130 -1.45 -7.36 10.28
CA ALA A 130 -1.63 -7.98 11.59
C ALA A 130 -0.51 -7.67 12.59
N ARG A 131 0.67 -7.28 12.12
CA ARG A 131 1.86 -7.00 12.94
C ARG A 131 2.06 -5.52 13.24
N LEU A 132 1.26 -4.64 12.63
CA LEU A 132 1.40 -3.20 12.82
C LEU A 132 1.05 -2.79 14.25
N SER A 133 1.86 -1.90 14.81
CA SER A 133 1.54 -1.22 16.06
C SER A 133 0.39 -0.20 15.87
N PRO A 134 -0.18 0.37 16.94
CA PRO A 134 -1.18 1.43 16.81
C PRO A 134 -0.66 2.73 16.20
N GLN A 135 0.65 2.96 16.17
CA GLN A 135 1.26 4.17 15.60
C GLN A 135 2.51 3.81 14.76
N PRO A 136 2.36 3.11 13.62
CA PRO A 136 3.48 2.62 12.85
C PRO A 136 4.01 3.66 11.86
N GLU A 137 5.24 3.43 11.38
CA GLU A 137 5.80 4.08 10.18
C GLU A 137 5.55 3.18 8.97
N LEU A 138 4.61 3.54 8.10
CA LEU A 138 4.10 2.60 7.09
C LEU A 138 5.02 2.38 5.89
N MET A 139 5.97 3.27 5.58
CA MET A 139 6.93 2.97 4.51
C MET A 139 7.74 1.73 4.88
N THR A 140 8.39 1.74 6.03
CA THR A 140 9.26 0.65 6.51
C THR A 140 8.46 -0.56 6.94
N GLU A 141 7.36 -0.35 7.67
CA GLU A 141 6.63 -1.47 8.27
C GLU A 141 5.71 -2.20 7.29
N LEU A 142 5.25 -1.54 6.21
CA LEU A 142 4.26 -2.07 5.26
C LEU A 142 4.69 -1.92 3.79
N PHE A 143 4.74 -0.69 3.25
CA PHE A 143 4.78 -0.45 1.81
C PHE A 143 6.06 -0.90 1.13
N ASN A 144 7.18 -0.83 1.83
CA ASN A 144 8.43 -1.36 1.32
C ASN A 144 8.52 -2.89 1.33
N LYS A 145 7.71 -3.55 2.18
CA LYS A 145 7.72 -5.01 2.32
C LYS A 145 6.79 -5.68 1.31
N ILE A 146 5.66 -5.04 0.96
CA ILE A 146 4.67 -5.61 0.03
C ILE A 146 5.33 -5.99 -1.31
N PRO A 147 5.93 -5.07 -2.10
CA PRO A 147 6.49 -5.44 -3.40
C PRO A 147 7.69 -6.39 -3.27
N ALA A 148 8.51 -6.24 -2.22
CA ALA A 148 9.66 -7.09 -1.99
C ALA A 148 9.26 -8.55 -1.72
N LEU A 149 8.21 -8.79 -0.93
CA LEU A 149 7.70 -10.13 -0.64
C LEU A 149 6.99 -10.75 -1.85
N ILE A 150 6.23 -9.94 -2.61
CA ILE A 150 5.60 -10.37 -3.86
C ILE A 150 6.66 -10.80 -4.87
N LEU A 151 7.71 -10.00 -5.07
CA LEU A 151 8.81 -10.36 -5.96
C LEU A 151 9.58 -11.58 -5.46
N ALA A 152 9.85 -11.69 -4.17
CA ALA A 152 10.50 -12.88 -3.62
C ALA A 152 9.68 -14.14 -3.92
N ARG A 153 8.35 -14.07 -3.73
CA ARG A 153 7.41 -15.14 -4.09
C ARG A 153 7.47 -15.47 -5.58
N MET A 154 7.38 -14.47 -6.46
CA MET A 154 7.44 -14.66 -7.91
C MET A 154 8.77 -15.28 -8.35
N PHE A 155 9.90 -14.93 -7.72
CA PHE A 155 11.22 -15.46 -8.06
C PHE A 155 11.53 -16.81 -7.41
N GLY A 156 10.66 -17.33 -6.54
CA GLY A 156 10.94 -18.54 -5.76
C GLY A 156 12.05 -18.35 -4.72
N ILE A 157 12.25 -17.12 -4.25
CA ILE A 157 13.24 -16.75 -3.24
C ILE A 157 12.59 -16.83 -1.84
N PRO A 158 13.28 -17.34 -0.80
CA PRO A 158 12.76 -17.34 0.57
C PRO A 158 12.42 -15.93 1.06
N ALA A 159 11.28 -15.77 1.75
CA ALA A 159 10.79 -14.48 2.23
C ALA A 159 11.82 -13.73 3.11
N GLN A 160 12.63 -14.45 3.90
CA GLN A 160 13.69 -13.85 4.71
C GLN A 160 14.79 -13.15 3.90
N GLU A 161 14.93 -13.47 2.60
CA GLU A 161 15.92 -12.87 1.70
C GLU A 161 15.37 -11.68 0.91
N ALA A 162 14.06 -11.41 0.98
CA ALA A 162 13.42 -10.27 0.30
C ALA A 162 14.04 -8.92 0.68
N LEU A 163 14.52 -8.77 1.91
CA LEU A 163 15.21 -7.54 2.36
C LEU A 163 16.61 -7.38 1.74
N LYS A 164 17.31 -8.47 1.43
CA LYS A 164 18.62 -8.42 0.74
C LYS A 164 18.44 -7.88 -0.68
N VAL A 165 17.42 -8.41 -1.37
CA VAL A 165 16.96 -7.97 -2.70
C VAL A 165 16.72 -6.47 -2.74
N ARG A 166 16.03 -5.94 -1.73
CA ARG A 166 15.72 -4.52 -1.65
C ARG A 166 16.98 -3.66 -1.51
N ARG A 167 17.91 -4.05 -0.63
CA ARG A 167 19.16 -3.29 -0.40
C ARG A 167 19.94 -3.09 -1.71
N TRP A 168 20.06 -4.13 -2.53
CA TRP A 168 20.74 -4.01 -3.82
C TRP A 168 20.00 -3.08 -4.78
N THR A 169 18.68 -3.20 -4.82
CA THR A 169 17.83 -2.36 -5.67
C THR A 169 17.98 -0.88 -5.31
N ASP A 170 17.91 -0.54 -4.02
CA ASP A 170 18.03 0.84 -3.55
C ASP A 170 19.41 1.43 -3.92
N ALA A 171 20.50 0.68 -3.75
CA ALA A 171 21.83 1.15 -4.12
C ALA A 171 22.00 1.39 -5.64
N ILE A 172 21.46 0.49 -6.47
CA ILE A 172 21.58 0.58 -7.93
C ILE A 172 20.68 1.69 -8.48
N ILE A 173 19.42 1.74 -8.04
CA ILE A 173 18.42 2.67 -8.58
C ILE A 173 18.81 4.12 -8.23
N VAL A 174 19.22 4.37 -6.99
CA VAL A 174 19.59 5.71 -6.51
C VAL A 174 20.82 6.24 -7.28
N PHE A 175 21.78 5.37 -7.60
CA PHE A 175 22.91 5.75 -8.44
C PHE A 175 22.51 6.04 -9.90
N MET A 176 21.66 5.21 -10.51
CA MET A 176 21.22 5.39 -11.90
C MET A 176 20.53 6.72 -12.18
N VAL A 177 19.93 7.31 -11.15
CA VAL A 177 19.10 8.51 -11.25
C VAL A 177 19.84 9.80 -10.87
N GLY A 178 21.16 9.73 -10.70
CA GLY A 178 21.98 10.88 -10.36
C GLY A 178 21.69 11.44 -8.97
N SER A 179 21.43 10.56 -7.99
CA SER A 179 21.22 10.98 -6.60
C SER A 179 22.37 11.83 -6.08
N THR A 180 22.03 12.86 -5.30
CA THR A 180 22.99 13.71 -4.60
C THR A 180 23.42 13.16 -3.23
N ASP A 181 22.87 12.02 -2.81
CA ASP A 181 23.18 11.38 -1.52
C ASP A 181 24.54 10.66 -1.58
N PRO A 182 25.54 11.07 -0.77
CA PRO A 182 26.87 10.44 -0.76
C PRO A 182 26.85 8.98 -0.27
N ALA A 183 25.78 8.52 0.40
CA ALA A 183 25.65 7.13 0.84
C ALA A 183 25.39 6.15 -0.33
N PHE A 184 25.02 6.66 -1.51
CA PHE A 184 24.66 5.85 -2.68
C PHE A 184 25.54 6.19 -3.89
N GLY A 185 26.84 6.15 -3.65
CA GLY A 185 27.84 6.48 -4.66
C GLY A 185 28.08 5.38 -5.71
N PRO A 186 28.95 5.68 -6.69
CA PRO A 186 29.39 4.73 -7.72
C PRO A 186 29.85 3.36 -7.18
N ARG A 187 30.55 3.38 -6.04
CA ARG A 187 31.15 2.17 -5.44
C ARG A 187 30.08 1.25 -4.88
N GLU A 188 29.15 1.81 -4.12
CA GLU A 188 28.05 1.08 -3.48
C GLU A 188 27.14 0.46 -4.53
N ALA A 189 26.87 1.19 -5.61
CA ALA A 189 26.08 0.69 -6.75
C ALA A 189 26.78 -0.46 -7.50
N LEU A 190 28.09 -0.35 -7.74
CA LEU A 190 28.89 -1.41 -8.37
C LEU A 190 28.90 -2.67 -7.49
N GLN A 191 29.17 -2.53 -6.20
CA GLN A 191 29.18 -3.64 -5.25
C GLN A 191 27.80 -4.32 -5.19
N ALA A 192 26.72 -3.54 -5.08
CA ALA A 192 25.36 -4.07 -5.08
C ALA A 192 25.04 -4.82 -6.38
N MET A 193 25.50 -4.31 -7.53
CA MET A 193 25.31 -4.97 -8.82
C MET A 193 26.10 -6.27 -8.91
N GLU A 194 27.31 -6.35 -8.37
CA GLU A 194 28.10 -7.59 -8.32
C GLU A 194 27.44 -8.66 -7.44
N GLU A 195 27.10 -8.31 -6.19
CA GLU A 195 26.44 -9.22 -5.25
C GLU A 195 25.11 -9.75 -5.80
N MET A 196 24.31 -8.88 -6.44
CA MET A 196 23.05 -9.25 -7.06
C MET A 196 23.24 -10.23 -8.22
N TYR A 197 24.20 -9.99 -9.12
CA TYR A 197 24.46 -10.88 -10.25
C TYR A 197 25.05 -12.23 -9.80
N GLU A 198 25.90 -12.24 -8.76
CA GLU A 198 26.41 -13.48 -8.17
C GLU A 198 25.28 -14.31 -7.58
N TYR A 199 24.38 -13.66 -6.82
CA TYR A 199 23.20 -14.32 -6.25
C TYR A 199 22.32 -14.94 -7.34
N PHE A 200 21.97 -14.18 -8.38
CA PHE A 200 21.14 -14.69 -9.46
C PHE A 200 21.85 -15.77 -10.28
N SER A 201 23.17 -15.69 -10.48
CA SER A 201 23.89 -16.77 -11.15
C SER A 201 23.72 -18.09 -10.38
N ARG A 202 23.85 -18.07 -9.05
CA ARG A 202 23.64 -19.27 -8.22
C ARG A 202 22.20 -19.77 -8.29
N LEU A 203 21.23 -18.89 -8.12
CA LEU A 203 19.80 -19.24 -8.18
C LEU A 203 19.43 -19.89 -9.53
N VAL A 204 20.06 -19.44 -10.61
CA VAL A 204 19.80 -19.93 -11.97
C VAL A 204 20.44 -21.29 -12.18
N ASP A 205 21.65 -21.48 -11.69
CA ASP A 205 22.32 -22.78 -11.74
C ASP A 205 21.56 -23.82 -10.87
N GLU A 206 20.98 -23.41 -9.74
CA GLU A 206 20.06 -24.22 -8.93
C GLU A 206 18.76 -24.59 -9.70
N ARG A 207 18.10 -23.60 -10.30
CA ARG A 207 16.84 -23.82 -11.05
C ARG A 207 17.00 -24.60 -12.35
N ARG A 208 18.20 -24.62 -12.94
CA ARG A 208 18.52 -25.53 -14.05
C ARG A 208 18.56 -26.99 -13.61
N GLN A 209 19.01 -27.26 -12.39
CA GLN A 209 19.06 -28.62 -11.84
C GLN A 209 17.70 -29.07 -11.29
N SER A 210 16.94 -28.13 -10.71
CA SER A 210 15.61 -28.39 -10.15
C SER A 210 14.66 -27.24 -10.49
N PRO A 211 14.00 -27.30 -11.67
CA PRO A 211 13.04 -26.28 -12.08
C PRO A 211 11.83 -26.22 -11.13
N GLY A 212 11.41 -25.00 -10.77
CA GLY A 212 10.20 -24.72 -9.99
C GLY A 212 9.10 -24.08 -10.83
N ASP A 213 7.97 -23.79 -10.19
CA ASP A 213 6.90 -22.97 -10.77
C ASP A 213 7.11 -21.48 -10.37
N ASP A 214 8.24 -20.92 -10.80
CA ASP A 214 8.63 -19.54 -10.51
C ASP A 214 9.12 -18.79 -11.75
N LEU A 215 9.18 -17.46 -11.64
CA LEU A 215 9.61 -16.54 -12.69
C LEU A 215 11.00 -16.92 -13.21
N VAL A 216 11.92 -17.34 -12.34
CA VAL A 216 13.29 -17.68 -12.74
C VAL A 216 13.26 -18.89 -13.67
N SER A 217 12.58 -19.97 -13.30
CA SER A 217 12.41 -21.15 -14.15
C SER A 217 11.69 -20.83 -15.48
N GLN A 218 10.65 -19.99 -15.45
CA GLN A 218 9.94 -19.58 -16.67
C GLN A 218 10.82 -18.77 -17.63
N VAL A 219 11.59 -17.82 -17.11
CA VAL A 219 12.51 -16.98 -17.89
C VAL A 219 13.67 -17.83 -18.43
N ILE A 220 14.18 -18.81 -17.68
CA ILE A 220 15.22 -19.75 -18.17
C ILE A 220 14.69 -20.50 -19.39
N ALA A 221 13.53 -21.14 -19.27
CA ALA A 221 12.94 -21.93 -20.34
C ALA A 221 12.65 -21.08 -21.59
N ALA A 222 12.15 -19.85 -21.41
CA ALA A 222 11.90 -18.94 -22.52
C ALA A 222 13.19 -18.39 -23.16
N GLY A 223 14.22 -18.11 -22.36
CA GLY A 223 15.52 -17.64 -22.83
C GLY A 223 16.27 -18.69 -23.65
N GLU A 224 16.23 -19.96 -23.23
CA GLU A 224 16.82 -21.08 -23.95
C GLU A 224 16.15 -21.30 -25.31
N GLN A 225 14.81 -21.21 -25.37
CA GLN A 225 14.06 -21.24 -26.63
C GLN A 225 14.42 -20.06 -27.56
N ALA A 226 14.78 -18.91 -26.99
CA ALA A 226 15.17 -17.71 -27.72
C ALA A 226 16.67 -17.66 -28.04
N MET A 227 17.46 -18.68 -27.66
CA MET A 227 18.92 -18.72 -27.79
C MET A 227 19.62 -17.50 -27.15
N MET A 228 19.09 -17.01 -26.02
CA MET A 228 19.72 -15.92 -25.26
C MET A 228 20.99 -16.39 -24.56
N THR A 229 21.97 -15.49 -24.40
CA THR A 229 23.16 -15.77 -23.61
C THR A 229 22.84 -15.82 -22.11
N LYS A 230 23.71 -16.47 -21.30
CA LYS A 230 23.56 -16.47 -19.83
C LYS A 230 23.53 -15.05 -19.28
N ASP A 231 24.35 -14.15 -19.82
CA ASP A 231 24.44 -12.76 -19.37
C ASP A 231 23.17 -11.96 -19.68
N ASP A 232 22.59 -12.14 -20.86
CA ASP A 232 21.37 -11.43 -21.25
C ASP A 232 20.17 -11.87 -20.42
N PHE A 233 20.12 -13.15 -20.06
CA PHE A 233 19.10 -13.69 -19.17
C PHE A 233 19.27 -13.16 -17.73
N LEU A 234 20.48 -13.19 -17.16
CA LEU A 234 20.77 -12.64 -15.84
C LEU A 234 20.43 -11.15 -15.77
N ALA A 235 20.74 -10.43 -16.85
CA ALA A 235 20.38 -9.02 -17.01
C ALA A 235 18.86 -8.79 -16.92
N GLN A 236 18.02 -9.66 -17.48
CA GLN A 236 16.57 -9.50 -17.39
C GLN A 236 16.02 -9.78 -15.98
N LEU A 237 16.55 -10.80 -15.28
CA LEU A 237 16.17 -11.07 -13.89
C LEU A 237 16.57 -9.92 -12.96
N ALA A 238 17.81 -9.45 -13.08
CA ALA A 238 18.32 -8.30 -12.34
C ALA A 238 17.46 -7.05 -12.60
N PHE A 239 17.10 -6.80 -13.87
CA PHE A 239 16.28 -5.67 -14.25
C PHE A 239 14.90 -5.67 -13.56
N ILE A 240 14.18 -6.79 -13.56
CA ILE A 240 12.84 -6.87 -12.94
C ILE A 240 12.93 -6.51 -11.45
N LEU A 241 13.94 -7.05 -10.76
CA LEU A 241 14.15 -6.81 -9.34
C LEU A 241 14.29 -5.31 -9.04
N VAL A 242 15.15 -4.65 -9.82
CA VAL A 242 15.44 -3.23 -9.66
C VAL A 242 14.22 -2.37 -10.01
N ALA A 243 13.49 -2.74 -11.07
CA ALA A 243 12.36 -1.95 -11.57
C ALA A 243 11.11 -2.03 -10.68
N ALA A 244 10.82 -3.20 -10.11
CA ALA A 244 9.53 -3.48 -9.49
C ALA A 244 9.47 -3.25 -7.97
N THR A 245 10.61 -3.10 -7.28
CA THR A 245 10.60 -2.96 -5.81
C THR A 245 10.30 -1.52 -5.37
N THR A 246 11.21 -0.59 -5.66
CA THR A 246 11.16 0.77 -5.09
C THR A 246 10.01 1.60 -5.66
N THR A 247 9.74 1.50 -6.97
CA THR A 247 8.69 2.30 -7.62
C THR A 247 7.28 1.94 -7.13
N SER A 248 7.01 0.64 -6.92
CA SER A 248 5.75 0.17 -6.32
C SER A 248 5.60 0.67 -4.89
N ALA A 249 6.62 0.50 -4.05
CA ALA A 249 6.58 0.91 -2.65
C ALA A 249 6.33 2.42 -2.51
N ASP A 250 7.00 3.22 -3.33
CA ASP A 250 6.82 4.66 -3.36
C ASP A 250 5.42 5.06 -3.80
N GLN A 251 4.89 4.42 -4.84
CA GLN A 251 3.55 4.73 -5.31
C GLN A 251 2.48 4.35 -4.28
N LEU A 252 2.64 3.25 -3.54
CA LEU A 252 1.77 2.91 -2.40
C LEU A 252 1.82 4.02 -1.33
N GLY A 253 3.01 4.47 -0.94
CA GLY A 253 3.15 5.59 -0.01
C GLY A 253 2.47 6.88 -0.49
N ILE A 254 2.64 7.21 -1.77
CA ILE A 254 2.01 8.37 -2.42
C ILE A 254 0.48 8.27 -2.39
N ILE A 255 -0.08 7.10 -2.75
CA ILE A 255 -1.53 6.90 -2.74
C ILE A 255 -2.07 7.16 -1.32
N LEU A 256 -1.44 6.58 -0.29
CA LEU A 256 -1.87 6.82 1.09
C LEU A 256 -1.80 8.31 1.45
N PHE A 257 -0.69 8.98 1.11
CA PHE A 257 -0.53 10.40 1.37
C PHE A 257 -1.64 11.24 0.75
N TYR A 258 -1.97 11.02 -0.53
CA TYR A 258 -3.05 11.77 -1.19
C TYR A 258 -4.42 11.46 -0.57
N LEU A 259 -4.69 10.21 -0.20
CA LEU A 259 -5.92 9.86 0.49
C LEU A 259 -6.03 10.55 1.87
N LEU A 260 -4.98 10.52 2.68
CA LEU A 260 -5.01 11.10 4.04
C LEU A 260 -5.02 12.64 4.04
N THR A 261 -4.45 13.27 3.01
CA THR A 261 -4.46 14.73 2.85
C THR A 261 -5.73 15.26 2.18
N HIS A 262 -6.60 14.36 1.68
CA HIS A 262 -7.89 14.69 1.06
C HIS A 262 -9.03 13.96 1.78
N PRO A 263 -9.42 14.40 3.00
CA PRO A 263 -10.34 13.66 3.87
C PRO A 263 -11.72 13.42 3.25
N GLN A 264 -12.20 14.30 2.37
CA GLN A 264 -13.44 14.11 1.63
C GLN A 264 -13.36 12.91 0.67
N ALA A 265 -12.29 12.83 -0.13
CA ALA A 265 -12.06 11.70 -1.03
C ALA A 265 -11.90 10.38 -0.25
N LEU A 266 -11.20 10.40 0.88
CA LEU A 266 -11.07 9.23 1.75
C LEU A 266 -12.42 8.79 2.35
N ALA A 267 -13.26 9.73 2.78
CA ALA A 267 -14.59 9.42 3.31
C ALA A 267 -15.49 8.79 2.24
N GLU A 268 -15.49 9.34 1.02
CA GLU A 268 -16.23 8.77 -0.12
C GLU A 268 -15.74 7.37 -0.48
N LEU A 269 -14.42 7.17 -0.52
CA LEU A 269 -13.82 5.87 -0.82
C LEU A 269 -14.10 4.83 0.27
N LYS A 270 -14.17 5.23 1.55
CA LYS A 270 -14.60 4.34 2.65
C LYS A 270 -16.08 3.96 2.52
N ALA A 271 -16.93 4.90 2.12
CA ALA A 271 -18.36 4.65 1.88
C ALA A 271 -18.60 3.79 0.62
N ASN A 272 -17.73 3.91 -0.39
CA ASN A 272 -17.78 3.14 -1.62
C ASN A 272 -16.39 2.61 -2.02
N PRO A 273 -15.98 1.43 -1.49
CA PRO A 273 -14.70 0.81 -1.83
C PRO A 273 -14.50 0.51 -3.32
N GLY A 274 -15.58 0.50 -4.11
CA GLY A 274 -15.52 0.41 -5.58
C GLY A 274 -14.74 1.55 -6.24
N LEU A 275 -14.48 2.67 -5.54
CA LEU A 275 -13.68 3.79 -6.02
C LEU A 275 -12.16 3.58 -5.89
N ILE A 276 -11.70 2.53 -5.19
CA ILE A 276 -10.27 2.27 -4.97
C ILE A 276 -9.46 2.22 -6.28
N PRO A 277 -9.87 1.47 -7.33
CA PRO A 277 -9.12 1.46 -8.59
C PRO A 277 -8.98 2.85 -9.20
N ASN A 278 -10.03 3.67 -9.10
CA ASN A 278 -10.08 5.00 -9.68
C ASN A 278 -9.17 5.99 -8.92
N ALA A 279 -9.12 5.88 -7.58
CA ALA A 279 -8.19 6.63 -6.75
C ALA A 279 -6.72 6.25 -7.03
N ILE A 280 -6.44 4.97 -7.35
CA ILE A 280 -5.11 4.50 -7.74
C ILE A 280 -4.69 5.15 -9.07
N GLU A 281 -5.54 5.16 -10.10
CA GLU A 281 -5.25 5.85 -11.37
C GLU A 281 -5.00 7.35 -11.16
N GLU A 282 -5.81 8.00 -10.33
CA GLU A 282 -5.66 9.44 -10.09
C GLU A 282 -4.35 9.75 -9.34
N ALA A 283 -3.96 8.93 -8.37
CA ALA A 283 -2.68 9.08 -7.68
C ALA A 283 -1.48 8.86 -8.62
N LEU A 284 -1.56 7.86 -9.51
CA LEU A 284 -0.57 7.61 -10.56
C LEU A 284 -0.47 8.79 -11.54
N ARG A 285 -1.60 9.41 -11.89
CA ARG A 285 -1.62 10.61 -12.73
C ARG A 285 -0.95 11.78 -12.01
N ILE A 286 -1.49 12.17 -10.86
CA ILE A 286 -1.15 13.44 -10.20
C ILE A 286 0.28 13.45 -9.64
N CYS A 287 0.79 12.28 -9.22
CA CYS A 287 2.08 12.14 -8.58
C CYS A 287 2.66 10.74 -8.88
N PRO A 288 3.12 10.46 -10.11
CA PRO A 288 3.74 9.18 -10.43
C PRO A 288 5.07 9.01 -9.67
N ALA A 289 5.30 7.87 -9.05
CA ALA A 289 6.57 7.58 -8.38
C ALA A 289 7.75 7.70 -9.36
N GLY A 290 7.60 7.23 -10.60
CA GLY A 290 8.52 7.50 -11.71
C GLY A 290 8.16 8.79 -12.46
N GLN A 291 8.78 9.90 -12.08
CA GLN A 291 8.44 11.24 -12.58
C GLN A 291 8.85 11.48 -14.03
N LEU A 292 9.93 10.86 -14.50
CA LEU A 292 10.44 11.04 -15.87
C LEU A 292 11.09 9.77 -16.42
N SER A 293 11.37 9.75 -17.72
CA SER A 293 12.18 8.72 -18.38
C SER A 293 13.17 9.35 -19.34
N HIS A 294 14.37 8.79 -19.45
CA HIS A 294 15.40 9.35 -20.35
C HIS A 294 15.36 8.71 -21.73
N ARG A 295 15.85 9.43 -22.72
CA ARG A 295 16.13 8.96 -24.09
C ARG A 295 17.40 9.63 -24.60
N VAL A 296 18.03 9.02 -25.58
CA VAL A 296 19.04 9.67 -26.44
C VAL A 296 18.44 9.91 -27.82
N VAL A 297 18.65 11.09 -28.37
CA VAL A 297 18.14 11.47 -29.68
C VAL A 297 19.02 10.85 -30.78
N THR A 298 18.43 10.15 -31.75
CA THR A 298 19.19 9.39 -32.77
C THR A 298 19.44 10.15 -34.07
N GLU A 299 18.70 11.24 -34.28
CA GLU A 299 18.76 12.18 -35.42
C GLU A 299 18.26 13.54 -34.96
N ASP A 300 18.64 14.64 -35.63
CA ASP A 300 18.20 15.96 -35.21
C ASP A 300 16.67 16.10 -35.22
N VAL A 301 16.09 16.58 -34.11
CA VAL A 301 14.65 16.77 -33.94
C VAL A 301 14.36 18.22 -33.57
N THR A 302 13.53 18.89 -34.38
CA THR A 302 13.11 20.27 -34.09
C THR A 302 11.72 20.30 -33.46
N LEU A 303 11.60 20.94 -32.29
CA LEU A 303 10.35 21.15 -31.55
C LEU A 303 10.35 22.57 -30.96
N HIS A 304 9.21 23.26 -31.03
CA HIS A 304 9.04 24.59 -30.43
C HIS A 304 10.14 25.60 -30.79
N GLY A 305 10.64 25.55 -32.03
CA GLY A 305 11.70 26.45 -32.53
C GLY A 305 13.12 26.13 -32.05
N GLN A 306 13.32 25.02 -31.33
CA GLN A 306 14.62 24.54 -30.85
C GLN A 306 14.93 23.17 -31.46
N THR A 307 16.21 22.87 -31.62
CA THR A 307 16.69 21.60 -32.20
C THR A 307 17.42 20.79 -31.14
N LEU A 308 16.95 19.58 -30.89
CA LEU A 308 17.72 18.55 -30.20
C LEU A 308 18.65 17.92 -31.23
N HIS A 309 19.94 17.88 -30.95
CA HIS A 309 20.91 17.27 -31.85
C HIS A 309 21.04 15.78 -31.59
N LYS A 310 21.44 15.04 -32.62
CA LYS A 310 21.82 13.63 -32.46
C LYS A 310 22.84 13.45 -31.33
N GLY A 311 22.55 12.53 -30.42
CA GLY A 311 23.36 12.24 -29.23
C GLY A 311 22.94 13.00 -27.98
N ASP A 312 22.04 13.98 -28.09
CA ASP A 312 21.53 14.70 -26.93
C ASP A 312 20.67 13.79 -26.05
N LEU A 313 20.83 13.95 -24.73
CA LEU A 313 19.88 13.39 -23.76
C LEU A 313 18.60 14.23 -23.74
N VAL A 314 17.47 13.55 -23.68
CA VAL A 314 16.16 14.16 -23.42
C VAL A 314 15.40 13.40 -22.35
N TYR A 315 14.89 14.14 -21.37
CA TYR A 315 14.12 13.66 -20.24
C TYR A 315 12.66 13.95 -20.52
N LEU A 316 11.90 12.88 -20.66
CA LEU A 316 10.46 12.91 -20.90
C LEU A 316 9.75 13.01 -19.54
N VAL A 317 9.34 14.22 -19.16
CA VAL A 317 8.87 14.53 -17.81
C VAL A 317 7.38 14.19 -17.66
N ARG A 318 7.11 12.90 -17.39
CA ARG A 318 5.76 12.34 -17.21
C ARG A 318 4.95 13.07 -16.15
N ALA A 319 5.55 13.45 -15.03
CA ALA A 319 4.87 14.17 -13.95
C ALA A 319 4.39 15.57 -14.39
N ALA A 320 5.15 16.24 -15.26
CA ALA A 320 4.74 17.49 -15.87
C ALA A 320 3.59 17.24 -16.87
N ALA A 321 3.76 16.27 -17.76
CA ALA A 321 2.77 15.89 -18.77
C ALA A 321 1.42 15.50 -18.15
N ASN A 322 1.44 14.71 -17.07
CA ASN A 322 0.23 14.28 -16.37
C ASN A 322 -0.52 15.42 -15.67
N ARG A 323 0.08 16.61 -15.59
CA ARG A 323 -0.55 17.84 -15.09
C ARG A 323 -0.65 18.94 -16.15
N ASP A 324 -0.67 18.58 -17.44
CA ASP A 324 -0.87 19.54 -18.52
C ASP A 324 -2.35 19.94 -18.61
N PRO A 325 -2.71 21.22 -18.39
CA PRO A 325 -4.11 21.67 -18.49
C PRO A 325 -4.67 21.61 -19.91
N ARG A 326 -3.83 21.39 -20.93
CA ARG A 326 -4.26 21.16 -22.31
C ARG A 326 -4.88 19.78 -22.50
N HIS A 327 -4.55 18.83 -21.64
CA HIS A 327 -4.99 17.44 -21.72
C HIS A 327 -5.90 17.02 -20.55
N PHE A 328 -5.61 17.49 -19.33
CA PHE A 328 -6.41 17.21 -18.14
C PHE A 328 -7.08 18.47 -17.60
N ASN A 329 -8.40 18.45 -17.44
CA ASN A 329 -9.12 19.53 -16.74
C ASN A 329 -8.74 19.54 -15.25
N ASP A 330 -8.56 20.74 -14.68
CA ASP A 330 -8.11 20.96 -13.30
C ASP A 330 -6.99 20.00 -12.89
N PRO A 331 -5.83 20.06 -13.57
CA PRO A 331 -4.81 19.01 -13.51
C PRO A 331 -4.16 18.85 -12.14
N ASP A 332 -4.18 19.89 -11.31
CA ASP A 332 -3.59 19.90 -9.97
C ASP A 332 -4.56 19.43 -8.88
N ARG A 333 -5.84 19.20 -9.21
CA ARG A 333 -6.83 18.66 -8.27
C ARG A 333 -6.75 17.14 -8.23
N PHE A 334 -6.65 16.57 -7.03
CA PHE A 334 -6.83 15.13 -6.79
C PHE A 334 -8.33 14.80 -6.84
N ASP A 335 -8.75 14.12 -7.90
CA ASP A 335 -10.16 13.75 -8.13
C ASP A 335 -10.30 12.24 -8.37
N ILE A 336 -10.80 11.53 -7.35
CA ILE A 336 -11.02 10.07 -7.41
C ILE A 336 -12.16 9.68 -8.38
N HIS A 337 -12.92 10.63 -8.90
CA HIS A 337 -13.97 10.39 -9.90
C HIS A 337 -13.50 10.65 -11.34
N ARG A 338 -12.25 11.06 -11.54
CA ARG A 338 -11.70 11.28 -12.88
C ARG A 338 -11.77 9.99 -13.71
N GLN A 339 -12.39 10.08 -14.88
CA GLN A 339 -12.58 8.93 -15.80
C GLN A 339 -11.48 8.86 -16.87
N GLN A 340 -10.67 9.90 -17.00
CA GLN A 340 -9.60 9.99 -17.98
C GLN A 340 -8.32 9.32 -17.43
N HIS A 341 -8.06 8.08 -17.82
CA HIS A 341 -6.94 7.25 -17.33
C HIS A 341 -5.80 7.08 -18.35
N ASP A 342 -5.67 7.99 -19.31
CA ASP A 342 -4.61 7.97 -20.33
C ASP A 342 -3.32 8.66 -19.87
N HIS A 343 -3.10 8.72 -18.56
CA HIS A 343 -1.90 9.26 -17.94
C HIS A 343 -0.64 8.49 -18.37
N LEU A 344 0.52 9.14 -18.31
CA LEU A 344 1.79 8.57 -18.75
C LEU A 344 2.61 7.93 -17.62
N ALA A 345 2.04 7.68 -16.44
CA ALA A 345 2.77 7.10 -15.29
C ALA A 345 3.52 5.81 -15.65
N PHE A 346 2.91 4.93 -16.45
CA PHE A 346 3.50 3.68 -16.95
C PHE A 346 4.25 3.83 -18.29
N GLY A 347 4.37 5.06 -18.79
CA GLY A 347 4.90 5.37 -20.11
C GLY A 347 3.93 5.02 -21.25
N ARG A 348 4.43 5.09 -22.48
CA ARG A 348 3.72 4.74 -23.72
C ARG A 348 4.70 4.09 -24.70
N GLY A 349 4.19 3.38 -25.70
CA GLY A 349 4.99 2.79 -26.77
C GLY A 349 5.67 1.47 -26.37
N PRO A 350 6.78 1.10 -27.03
CA PRO A 350 7.44 -0.21 -26.85
C PRO A 350 7.85 -0.51 -25.40
N HIS A 351 8.19 0.53 -24.63
CA HIS A 351 8.60 0.43 -23.22
C HIS A 351 7.45 0.64 -22.21
N PHE A 352 6.19 0.54 -22.64
CA PHE A 352 5.05 0.56 -21.71
C PHE A 352 5.27 -0.45 -20.56
N CYS A 353 5.03 -0.01 -19.32
CA CYS A 353 5.36 -0.78 -18.12
C CYS A 353 4.71 -2.18 -18.14
N MET A 354 5.54 -3.20 -17.96
CA MET A 354 5.10 -4.60 -17.91
C MET A 354 4.42 -4.95 -16.58
N GLY A 355 4.83 -4.30 -15.49
CA GLY A 355 4.29 -4.51 -14.14
C GLY A 355 2.96 -3.78 -13.88
N THR A 356 2.35 -3.15 -14.87
CA THR A 356 1.13 -2.33 -14.70
C THR A 356 0.00 -3.11 -14.02
N LEU A 357 -0.28 -4.33 -14.47
CA LEU A 357 -1.34 -5.16 -13.91
C LEU A 357 -1.03 -5.60 -12.48
N LEU A 358 0.23 -5.98 -12.23
CA LEU A 358 0.69 -6.40 -10.90
C LEU A 358 0.57 -5.25 -9.90
N PHE A 359 1.06 -4.07 -10.24
CA PHE A 359 0.95 -2.89 -9.38
C PHE A 359 -0.50 -2.54 -9.06
N LYS A 360 -1.39 -2.56 -10.07
CA LYS A 360 -2.81 -2.25 -9.86
C LYS A 360 -3.47 -3.29 -8.95
N LEU A 361 -3.12 -4.57 -9.08
CA LEU A 361 -3.62 -5.63 -8.22
C LEU A 361 -3.11 -5.46 -6.78
N GLU A 362 -1.80 -5.30 -6.57
CA GLU A 362 -1.22 -5.16 -5.23
C GLU A 362 -1.72 -3.90 -4.51
N ALA A 363 -1.82 -2.76 -5.22
CA ALA A 363 -2.34 -1.53 -4.66
C ALA A 363 -3.82 -1.67 -4.29
N LYS A 364 -4.64 -2.27 -5.17
CA LYS A 364 -6.06 -2.52 -4.87
C LYS A 364 -6.22 -3.36 -3.61
N ILE A 365 -5.48 -4.46 -3.49
CA ILE A 365 -5.53 -5.34 -2.31
C ILE A 365 -5.04 -4.58 -1.06
N ALA A 366 -3.87 -3.95 -1.14
CA ALA A 366 -3.27 -3.21 -0.03
C ALA A 366 -4.23 -2.16 0.55
N PHE A 367 -4.83 -1.32 -0.30
CA PHE A 367 -5.75 -0.28 0.17
C PHE A 367 -7.11 -0.82 0.60
N THR A 368 -7.62 -1.88 -0.05
CA THR A 368 -8.86 -2.53 0.40
C THR A 368 -8.69 -3.07 1.82
N ARG A 369 -7.63 -3.87 2.06
CA ARG A 369 -7.37 -4.50 3.36
C ARG A 369 -7.01 -3.47 4.43
N LEU A 370 -6.18 -2.47 4.11
CA LEU A 370 -5.79 -1.41 5.05
C LEU A 370 -7.02 -0.63 5.53
N LEU A 371 -7.90 -0.19 4.63
CA LEU A 371 -9.06 0.64 4.99
C LEU A 371 -10.19 -0.16 5.63
N GLN A 372 -10.35 -1.44 5.28
CA GLN A 372 -11.26 -2.35 5.98
C GLN A 372 -10.80 -2.60 7.43
N ARG A 373 -9.50 -2.84 7.63
CA ARG A 373 -8.95 -3.13 8.95
C ARG A 373 -8.83 -1.89 9.83
N PHE A 374 -8.49 -0.74 9.25
CA PHE A 374 -8.24 0.51 9.96
C PHE A 374 -9.07 1.66 9.36
N PRO A 375 -10.39 1.66 9.55
CA PRO A 375 -11.29 2.64 8.95
C PRO A 375 -11.04 4.07 9.46
N ASP A 376 -10.33 4.26 10.58
CA ASP A 376 -10.01 5.58 11.15
C ASP A 376 -8.53 5.96 11.01
N VAL A 377 -7.83 5.37 10.03
CA VAL A 377 -6.44 5.72 9.71
C VAL A 377 -6.31 7.23 9.43
N ARG A 378 -5.32 7.86 10.06
CA ARG A 378 -5.02 9.29 9.94
C ARG A 378 -3.53 9.57 10.15
N LEU A 379 -3.04 10.69 9.63
CA LEU A 379 -1.69 11.17 9.91
C LEU A 379 -1.54 11.52 11.41
N ILE A 380 -0.32 11.42 11.92
CA ILE A 380 0.05 11.94 13.24
C ILE A 380 0.60 13.36 13.03
N ASP A 381 -0.04 14.36 13.64
CA ASP A 381 0.26 15.77 13.38
C ASP A 381 1.70 16.16 13.73
N GLU A 382 2.26 15.58 14.81
CA GLU A 382 3.64 15.85 15.24
C GLU A 382 4.70 15.13 14.38
N GLN A 383 4.29 14.25 13.46
CA GLN A 383 5.17 13.42 12.63
C GLN A 383 4.77 13.51 11.16
N GLN A 384 4.88 14.73 10.62
CA GLN A 384 4.51 15.03 9.24
C GLN A 384 5.28 14.15 8.24
N PRO A 385 4.63 13.70 7.14
CA PRO A 385 5.31 12.95 6.09
C PRO A 385 6.44 13.76 5.47
N ALA A 386 7.57 13.11 5.18
CA ALA A 386 8.68 13.75 4.49
C ALA A 386 8.96 13.08 3.15
N TRP A 387 9.13 13.89 2.10
CA TRP A 387 9.53 13.44 0.77
C TRP A 387 11.03 13.20 0.71
N ARG A 388 11.47 12.24 -0.10
CA ARG A 388 12.87 12.17 -0.52
C ARG A 388 13.13 13.24 -1.58
N THR A 389 14.22 13.97 -1.45
CA THR A 389 14.58 15.14 -2.28
C THR A 389 15.87 14.93 -3.08
N ASN A 390 16.35 13.70 -3.18
CA ASN A 390 17.65 13.36 -3.73
C ASN A 390 17.66 13.19 -5.26
N SER A 391 16.51 13.11 -5.93
CA SER A 391 16.44 12.94 -7.38
C SER A 391 15.12 13.46 -7.95
N LEU A 392 15.15 14.00 -9.17
CA LEU A 392 13.96 14.36 -9.94
C LEU A 392 13.32 13.15 -10.64
N GLN A 393 14.04 12.03 -10.80
CA GLN A 393 13.52 10.87 -11.52
C GLN A 393 12.48 10.10 -10.73
N PHE A 394 12.69 9.97 -9.43
CA PHE A 394 11.82 9.23 -8.53
C PHE A 394 11.31 10.13 -7.43
N ARG A 395 10.02 10.00 -7.12
CA ARG A 395 9.37 10.67 -6.00
C ARG A 395 8.79 9.60 -5.08
N GLY A 396 9.03 9.77 -3.78
CA GLY A 396 8.53 8.86 -2.76
C GLY A 396 8.75 9.45 -1.38
N LEU A 397 8.02 8.93 -0.39
CA LEU A 397 8.13 9.35 0.99
C LEU A 397 9.30 8.61 1.66
N SER A 398 10.08 9.33 2.46
CA SER A 398 11.06 8.70 3.36
C SER A 398 10.34 8.02 4.53
N HIS A 399 9.27 8.64 5.04
CA HIS A 399 8.42 8.09 6.09
C HIS A 399 7.00 8.65 6.03
N ILE A 400 6.03 7.87 6.54
CA ILE A 400 4.65 8.29 6.79
C ILE A 400 4.13 7.62 8.08
N HIS A 401 4.02 8.41 9.14
CA HIS A 401 3.51 7.95 10.43
C HIS A 401 1.99 8.14 10.50
N VAL A 402 1.30 7.12 10.98
CA VAL A 402 -0.18 7.13 11.08
C VAL A 402 -0.64 6.61 12.42
N ALA A 403 -1.82 7.06 12.85
CA ALA A 403 -2.55 6.41 13.94
C ALA A 403 -3.51 5.38 13.35
N LEU A 404 -3.44 4.14 13.86
CA LEU A 404 -4.29 3.02 13.47
C LEU A 404 -5.22 2.64 14.60
N GLN A 405 -6.51 2.50 14.26
CA GLN A 405 -7.52 1.95 15.15
C GLN A 405 -8.24 0.80 14.43
N PRO A 406 -8.15 -0.45 14.93
CA PRO A 406 -8.81 -1.57 14.30
C PRO A 406 -10.32 -1.38 14.20
N ALA A 407 -10.92 -1.85 13.10
CA ALA A 407 -12.37 -1.95 12.96
C ALA A 407 -12.95 -2.74 14.14
N GLY A 408 -13.95 -2.17 14.82
CA GLY A 408 -14.56 -2.77 16.01
C GLY A 408 -13.88 -2.46 17.34
N ALA A 409 -12.77 -1.71 17.39
CA ALA A 409 -12.18 -1.24 18.65
C ALA A 409 -12.99 -0.13 19.35
N ALA A 410 -14.09 0.33 18.74
CA ALA A 410 -14.99 1.30 19.37
C ALA A 410 -15.78 0.64 20.51
N ILE A 411 -15.44 0.99 21.75
CA ILE A 411 -16.18 0.56 22.93
C ILE A 411 -17.48 1.36 23.03
N THR A 412 -18.63 0.69 22.87
CA THR A 412 -19.95 1.31 23.10
C THR A 412 -20.52 0.84 24.44
N ARG A 413 -21.02 1.76 25.25
CA ARG A 413 -21.56 1.48 26.59
C ARG A 413 -23.06 1.74 26.64
N CYS A 414 -23.78 0.85 27.32
CA CYS A 414 -25.20 0.94 27.58
C CYS A 414 -25.45 1.02 29.09
N PHE A 415 -26.29 1.96 29.52
CA PHE A 415 -26.69 2.15 30.91
C PHE A 415 -28.18 1.84 31.06
N SER A 416 -28.58 1.03 32.04
CA SER A 416 -29.99 0.62 32.23
C SER A 416 -30.79 1.59 33.08
N ALA A 417 -30.31 2.83 33.24
CA ALA A 417 -30.88 3.88 34.09
C ALA A 417 -31.02 3.49 35.58
N ALA A 418 -30.36 2.41 36.01
CA ALA A 418 -30.42 1.97 37.39
C ALA A 418 -29.74 3.02 38.30
N PRO A 419 -30.34 3.42 39.43
CA PRO A 419 -29.86 4.55 40.25
C PRO A 419 -28.39 4.43 40.68
N TRP A 420 -27.92 3.20 40.86
CA TRP A 420 -26.57 2.90 41.33
C TRP A 420 -25.50 2.91 40.22
N GLU A 421 -25.85 2.85 38.93
CA GLU A 421 -24.85 2.90 37.84
C GLU A 421 -24.11 4.25 37.81
N LYS A 422 -24.82 5.33 38.12
CA LYS A 422 -24.26 6.70 38.17
C LYS A 422 -23.18 6.86 39.24
N ASN A 423 -23.31 6.15 40.36
CA ASN A 423 -22.42 6.28 41.51
C ASN A 423 -21.44 5.10 41.65
N GLY A 424 -21.72 3.97 40.97
CA GLY A 424 -20.96 2.72 41.08
C GLY A 424 -19.86 2.53 40.04
N GLY A 425 -19.71 3.45 39.08
CA GLY A 425 -18.61 3.43 38.11
C GLY A 425 -18.67 2.28 37.08
N TYR A 426 -19.85 1.75 36.80
CA TYR A 426 -20.05 0.68 35.81
C TYR A 426 -21.24 0.97 34.87
N CYS A 427 -21.27 0.28 33.73
CA CYS A 427 -22.38 0.30 32.77
C CYS A 427 -23.05 -1.08 32.70
N ARG A 428 -24.35 -1.13 32.40
CA ARG A 428 -25.11 -2.39 32.30
C ARG A 428 -24.52 -3.35 31.27
N ALA A 429 -24.14 -2.82 30.11
CA ALA A 429 -23.54 -3.61 29.04
C ALA A 429 -22.50 -2.82 28.27
N LEU A 430 -21.50 -3.52 27.75
CA LEU A 430 -20.41 -2.98 26.95
C LEU A 430 -20.24 -3.84 25.69
N ARG A 431 -20.13 -3.19 24.54
CA ARG A 431 -19.71 -3.80 23.28
C ARG A 431 -18.24 -3.47 23.01
N ALA A 432 -17.43 -4.49 22.80
CA ALA A 432 -16.04 -4.40 22.34
C ALA A 432 -15.88 -5.32 21.13
N GLY A 433 -15.92 -4.73 19.92
CA GLY A 433 -15.95 -5.48 18.67
C GLY A 433 -17.16 -6.40 18.59
N ASN A 434 -16.88 -7.71 18.47
CA ASN A 434 -17.90 -8.75 18.36
C ASN A 434 -18.41 -9.28 19.71
N LEU A 435 -17.72 -8.95 20.80
CA LEU A 435 -18.07 -9.38 22.15
C LEU A 435 -18.93 -8.32 22.84
N ILE A 436 -20.02 -8.77 23.45
CA ILE A 436 -20.81 -7.96 24.37
C ILE A 436 -20.84 -8.66 25.72
N VAL A 437 -20.56 -7.90 26.78
CA VAL A 437 -20.64 -8.38 28.16
C VAL A 437 -21.62 -7.51 28.93
N THR A 438 -22.40 -8.14 29.82
CA THR A 438 -23.23 -7.42 30.77
C THR A 438 -22.61 -7.48 32.16
N SER A 439 -22.84 -6.46 32.98
CA SER A 439 -22.63 -6.58 34.42
C SER A 439 -23.70 -7.50 35.02
N GLY A 440 -23.41 -8.08 36.19
CA GLY A 440 -24.42 -8.75 37.02
C GLY A 440 -25.63 -7.85 37.29
N THR A 441 -26.83 -8.42 37.24
CA THR A 441 -28.08 -7.74 37.57
C THR A 441 -28.93 -8.56 38.52
N VAL A 442 -29.46 -7.87 39.52
CA VAL A 442 -30.58 -8.34 40.34
C VAL A 442 -31.90 -7.87 39.75
N ALA A 443 -33.01 -8.39 40.25
CA ALA A 443 -34.34 -8.09 39.76
C ALA A 443 -34.91 -6.83 40.41
N PHE A 444 -34.92 -5.69 39.71
CA PHE A 444 -35.46 -4.43 40.22
C PHE A 444 -36.62 -3.88 39.37
N ASP A 445 -37.50 -3.10 40.02
CA ASP A 445 -38.59 -2.35 39.37
C ASP A 445 -38.09 -1.04 38.72
N GLU A 446 -38.98 -0.28 38.10
CA GLU A 446 -38.61 0.97 37.42
C GLU A 446 -38.06 2.05 38.37
N GLN A 447 -38.35 1.94 39.67
CA GLN A 447 -37.88 2.83 40.72
C GLN A 447 -36.58 2.33 41.37
N GLY A 448 -36.08 1.15 40.99
CA GLY A 448 -34.87 0.53 41.52
C GLY A 448 -35.07 -0.28 42.81
N ASN A 449 -36.32 -0.58 43.20
CA ASN A 449 -36.61 -1.42 44.36
C ASN A 449 -36.62 -2.90 44.00
N PRO A 450 -36.48 -3.82 44.98
CA PRO A 450 -36.58 -5.25 44.72
C PRO A 450 -37.90 -5.67 44.06
N TYR A 451 -37.80 -6.31 42.89
CA TYR A 451 -38.93 -6.83 42.14
C TYR A 451 -39.34 -8.21 42.64
N ALA A 452 -40.63 -8.42 42.88
CA ALA A 452 -41.20 -9.69 43.35
C ALA A 452 -40.40 -10.37 44.49
N PRO A 453 -40.27 -9.74 45.67
CA PRO A 453 -39.57 -10.35 46.81
C PRO A 453 -40.16 -11.72 47.16
N GLY A 454 -39.29 -12.71 47.35
CA GLY A 454 -39.70 -14.09 47.67
C GLY A 454 -40.07 -14.97 46.47
N ASP A 455 -40.08 -14.44 45.24
CA ASP A 455 -40.39 -15.21 44.02
C ASP A 455 -39.18 -15.25 43.07
N VAL A 456 -38.34 -16.28 43.25
CA VAL A 456 -37.11 -16.45 42.47
C VAL A 456 -37.37 -16.64 40.96
N TYR A 457 -38.52 -17.21 40.57
CA TYR A 457 -38.87 -17.37 39.17
C TYR A 457 -39.11 -16.01 38.52
N ARG A 458 -39.93 -15.15 39.15
CA ARG A 458 -40.19 -13.79 38.67
C ARG A 458 -38.93 -12.92 38.70
N GLN A 459 -38.07 -13.09 39.70
CA GLN A 459 -36.78 -12.40 39.73
C GLN A 459 -35.86 -12.85 38.60
N THR A 460 -35.75 -14.15 38.35
CA THR A 460 -34.95 -14.70 37.22
C THR A 460 -35.42 -14.11 35.89
N ARG A 461 -36.73 -14.13 35.65
CA ARG A 461 -37.35 -13.53 34.45
C ARG A 461 -36.99 -12.05 34.31
N ARG A 462 -37.11 -11.29 35.39
CA ARG A 462 -36.81 -9.85 35.39
C ARG A 462 -35.34 -9.56 35.09
N CYS A 463 -34.41 -10.32 35.67
CA CYS A 463 -32.98 -10.16 35.37
C CYS A 463 -32.68 -10.36 33.88
N LEU A 464 -33.26 -11.39 33.26
CA LEU A 464 -33.09 -11.68 31.83
C LEU A 464 -33.69 -10.59 30.94
N GLU A 465 -34.83 -10.01 31.32
CA GLU A 465 -35.46 -8.89 30.61
C GLU A 465 -34.63 -7.60 30.68
N ILE A 466 -34.01 -7.32 31.83
CA ILE A 466 -33.06 -6.20 32.00
C ILE A 466 -31.84 -6.39 31.09
N ILE A 467 -31.28 -7.61 31.06
CA ILE A 467 -30.16 -7.98 30.19
C ILE A 467 -30.55 -7.79 28.71
N GLU A 468 -31.68 -8.33 28.27
CA GLU A 468 -32.13 -8.21 26.88
C GLU A 468 -32.39 -6.76 26.48
N THR A 469 -32.91 -5.93 27.37
CA THR A 469 -33.07 -4.49 27.12
C THR A 469 -31.73 -3.83 26.85
N ALA A 470 -30.70 -4.16 27.62
CA ALA A 470 -29.35 -3.62 27.42
C ALA A 470 -28.69 -4.13 26.14
N LEU A 471 -28.88 -5.41 25.81
CA LEU A 471 -28.40 -5.99 24.55
C LEU A 471 -29.05 -5.30 23.35
N LYS A 472 -30.37 -5.05 23.40
CA LYS A 472 -31.11 -4.36 22.32
C LYS A 472 -30.60 -2.95 22.08
N GLN A 473 -30.23 -2.22 23.13
CA GLN A 473 -29.61 -0.89 22.99
C GLN A 473 -28.23 -0.94 22.31
N LEU A 474 -27.54 -2.09 22.37
CA LEU A 474 -26.28 -2.35 21.65
C LEU A 474 -26.48 -3.03 20.29
N GLY A 475 -27.74 -3.10 19.82
CA GLY A 475 -28.11 -3.65 18.52
C GLY A 475 -28.07 -5.18 18.44
N VAL A 476 -28.23 -5.87 19.57
CA VAL A 476 -28.13 -7.33 19.66
C VAL A 476 -29.36 -7.93 20.34
N ASP A 477 -29.82 -9.07 19.83
CA ASP A 477 -30.92 -9.81 20.43
C ASP A 477 -30.43 -11.01 21.26
N ARG A 478 -31.35 -11.59 22.04
CA ARG A 478 -31.03 -12.67 22.98
C ARG A 478 -30.54 -13.97 22.33
N THR A 479 -30.78 -14.19 21.04
CA THR A 479 -30.33 -15.39 20.31
C THR A 479 -28.81 -15.44 20.16
N LEU A 480 -28.14 -14.30 20.31
CA LEU A 480 -26.69 -14.17 20.27
C LEU A 480 -26.03 -14.28 21.64
N VAL A 481 -26.80 -14.52 22.71
CA VAL A 481 -26.24 -14.82 24.04
C VAL A 481 -25.63 -16.22 24.01
N VAL A 482 -24.33 -16.29 24.24
CA VAL A 482 -23.55 -17.54 24.20
C VAL A 482 -23.27 -18.10 25.59
N ALA A 483 -23.30 -17.25 26.62
CA ALA A 483 -23.05 -17.65 28.00
C ALA A 483 -23.91 -16.86 29.00
N THR A 484 -24.32 -17.54 30.08
CA THR A 484 -24.92 -16.92 31.28
C THR A 484 -24.26 -17.44 32.56
N ARG A 485 -24.05 -16.55 33.53
CA ARG A 485 -23.62 -16.92 34.89
C ARG A 485 -24.68 -16.43 35.87
N MET A 486 -25.17 -17.34 36.69
CA MET A 486 -26.26 -17.09 37.64
C MET A 486 -25.78 -17.38 39.05
N TYR A 487 -26.12 -16.49 39.98
CA TYR A 487 -25.73 -16.56 41.38
C TYR A 487 -26.99 -16.55 42.24
N THR A 488 -27.17 -17.55 43.10
CA THR A 488 -28.35 -17.68 43.98
C THR A 488 -27.93 -17.86 45.43
N THR A 489 -28.69 -17.33 46.38
CA THR A 489 -28.43 -17.57 47.82
C THR A 489 -28.90 -18.94 48.29
N ASP A 490 -29.79 -19.59 47.52
CA ASP A 490 -30.26 -20.94 47.78
C ASP A 490 -30.29 -21.75 46.46
N VAL A 491 -29.45 -22.78 46.39
CA VAL A 491 -29.38 -23.69 45.24
C VAL A 491 -30.62 -24.57 45.10
N ALA A 492 -31.44 -24.71 46.15
CA ALA A 492 -32.71 -25.44 46.07
C ALA A 492 -33.72 -24.78 45.11
N TRP A 493 -33.55 -23.49 44.79
CA TRP A 493 -34.36 -22.78 43.79
C TRP A 493 -34.06 -23.15 42.33
N TRP A 494 -33.06 -24.00 42.08
CA TRP A 494 -32.67 -24.41 40.73
C TRP A 494 -33.85 -24.76 39.80
N PRO A 495 -34.86 -25.57 40.19
CA PRO A 495 -35.97 -25.91 39.28
C PRO A 495 -36.75 -24.68 38.80
N GLN A 496 -36.91 -23.67 39.64
CA GLN A 496 -37.63 -22.44 39.32
C GLN A 496 -36.79 -21.51 38.44
N ILE A 497 -35.49 -21.39 38.75
CA ILE A 497 -34.51 -20.61 37.97
C ILE A 497 -34.37 -21.22 36.56
N ALA A 498 -34.16 -22.55 36.48
CA ALA A 498 -34.01 -23.28 35.23
C ALA A 498 -35.25 -23.17 34.34
N LYS A 499 -36.45 -23.21 34.92
CA LYS A 499 -37.71 -23.00 34.18
C LYS A 499 -37.76 -21.61 33.55
N ALA A 500 -37.50 -20.55 34.33
CA ALA A 500 -37.51 -19.18 33.81
C ALA A 500 -36.45 -18.97 32.71
N HIS A 501 -35.26 -19.53 32.89
CA HIS A 501 -34.15 -19.47 31.91
C HIS A 501 -34.49 -20.22 30.62
N GLN A 502 -35.02 -21.45 30.74
CA GLN A 502 -35.46 -22.26 29.60
C GLN A 502 -36.57 -21.58 28.80
N GLU A 503 -37.56 -20.99 29.47
CA GLU A 503 -38.64 -20.25 28.79
C GLU A 503 -38.14 -18.98 28.10
N PHE A 504 -37.10 -18.34 28.64
CA PHE A 504 -36.50 -17.15 28.06
C PHE A 504 -35.64 -17.44 26.82
N PHE A 505 -34.76 -18.44 26.92
CA PHE A 505 -33.81 -18.79 25.87
C PHE A 505 -34.29 -19.88 24.92
N SER A 506 -35.34 -20.63 25.26
CA SER A 506 -36.02 -21.64 24.44
C SER A 506 -35.20 -22.24 23.28
N HIS A 507 -35.25 -21.62 22.10
CA HIS A 507 -34.65 -22.10 20.85
C HIS A 507 -33.16 -21.76 20.65
N CYS A 508 -32.54 -21.08 21.61
CA CYS A 508 -31.15 -20.60 21.60
C CYS A 508 -30.53 -20.69 23.02
N PRO A 509 -30.39 -21.90 23.60
CA PRO A 509 -29.86 -22.05 24.95
C PRO A 509 -28.37 -21.66 25.02
N PRO A 510 -27.98 -20.71 25.89
CA PRO A 510 -26.58 -20.38 26.12
C PRO A 510 -25.90 -21.44 26.99
N THR A 511 -24.58 -21.51 26.93
CA THR A 511 -23.79 -22.18 27.97
C THR A 511 -24.10 -21.52 29.32
N THR A 512 -24.36 -22.30 30.36
CA THR A 512 -24.95 -21.76 31.60
C THR A 512 -24.28 -22.35 32.83
N MET A 513 -23.95 -21.48 33.78
CA MET A 513 -23.43 -21.84 35.10
C MET A 513 -24.35 -21.25 36.18
N LEU A 514 -24.61 -22.04 37.23
CA LEU A 514 -25.28 -21.59 38.45
C LEU A 514 -24.36 -21.82 39.66
N LEU A 515 -24.18 -20.81 40.49
CA LEU A 515 -23.39 -20.86 41.71
C LEU A 515 -24.23 -20.47 42.93
N GLY A 516 -24.06 -21.22 44.02
CA GLY A 516 -24.53 -20.81 45.34
C GLY A 516 -23.61 -19.74 45.93
N VAL A 517 -24.17 -18.65 46.45
CA VAL A 517 -23.45 -17.56 47.13
C VAL A 517 -24.01 -17.34 48.52
N ASN A 518 -23.20 -16.83 49.46
CA ASN A 518 -23.65 -16.62 50.83
C ASN A 518 -24.71 -15.51 50.97
N GLN A 519 -24.63 -14.48 50.13
CA GLN A 519 -25.53 -13.32 50.17
C GLN A 519 -25.45 -12.52 48.86
N LEU A 520 -26.53 -11.81 48.53
CA LEU A 520 -26.57 -10.77 47.50
C LEU A 520 -26.63 -9.38 48.15
N ILE A 521 -26.68 -8.33 47.34
CA ILE A 521 -26.62 -6.93 47.81
C ILE A 521 -27.73 -6.56 48.83
N ALA A 522 -28.86 -7.25 48.82
CA ALA A 522 -29.90 -7.16 49.84
C ALA A 522 -30.67 -8.49 49.97
N PRO A 523 -31.23 -8.81 51.16
CA PRO A 523 -31.93 -10.08 51.39
C PRO A 523 -33.17 -10.31 50.52
N ALA A 524 -33.76 -9.25 49.96
CA ALA A 524 -34.91 -9.33 49.08
C ALA A 524 -34.56 -9.85 47.66
N TYR A 525 -33.28 -9.83 47.29
CA TYR A 525 -32.79 -10.37 46.03
C TYR A 525 -32.38 -11.82 46.21
N LEU A 526 -32.87 -12.67 45.32
CA LEU A 526 -32.71 -14.12 45.38
C LEU A 526 -31.75 -14.64 44.31
N ILE A 527 -31.59 -13.88 43.23
CA ILE A 527 -30.74 -14.23 42.09
C ILE A 527 -30.09 -13.00 41.47
N GLU A 528 -28.83 -13.16 41.05
CA GLU A 528 -28.10 -12.23 40.19
C GLU A 528 -27.66 -12.95 38.91
N ILE A 529 -27.80 -12.30 37.76
CA ILE A 529 -27.46 -12.88 36.44
C ILE A 529 -26.56 -11.93 35.66
N GLU A 530 -25.54 -12.47 35.01
CA GLU A 530 -24.80 -11.82 33.93
C GLU A 530 -24.82 -12.69 32.66
N ALA A 531 -24.61 -12.05 31.52
CA ALA A 531 -24.62 -12.68 30.21
C ALA A 531 -23.48 -12.18 29.32
N GLN A 532 -23.09 -13.02 28.37
CA GLN A 532 -22.17 -12.67 27.30
C GLN A 532 -22.83 -13.01 25.95
N ALA A 533 -22.72 -12.08 25.00
CA ALA A 533 -23.21 -12.25 23.64
C ALA A 533 -22.09 -12.08 22.61
N TRP A 534 -22.23 -12.77 21.49
CA TRP A 534 -21.24 -12.78 20.41
C TRP A 534 -21.90 -12.49 19.06
N THR A 535 -21.33 -11.55 18.31
CA THR A 535 -21.86 -11.09 17.00
C THR A 535 -20.97 -11.47 15.81
N GLY A 536 -19.88 -12.21 16.05
CA GLY A 536 -19.04 -12.71 14.95
C GLY A 536 -19.71 -13.87 14.23
N GLN A 537 -19.65 -13.85 12.89
CA GLN A 537 -20.13 -14.93 12.02
C GLN A 537 -19.28 -16.19 12.14
#